data_AF-A0A952KUW0-F1
#
_entry.id   AF-A0A952KUW0-F1
#
_cell.length_a   1.000
_cell.length_b   1.000
_cell.length_c   1.000
_cell.angle_alpha   90.00
_cell.angle_beta   90.00
_cell.angle_gamma   90.00
#
_symmetry.space_group_name_H-M   'P 1'
#
loop_
_entity.id
_entity.type
_entity.pdbx_description
1 polymer ?
#
loop_
_entity_poly.entity_id
_entity_poly.type
_entity_poly.pdbx_seq_one_letter_code
_entity_poly.pdbx_strand_id
1 'polypeptide(L)' 'MSKRGRPPHDDLLTRAEWRVVEAVRHGMSNRDIAARRGISLDAVKYHVA' A
#
# COMPACT_ATOMS: atom_id res chain seq x y z
N MET A 1 29.18 -7.65 -9.55
CA MET A 1 28.04 -8.59 -9.59
C MET A 1 26.79 -7.78 -9.90
N SER A 2 26.31 -7.81 -11.14
CA SER A 2 25.11 -7.08 -11.55
C SER A 2 23.90 -7.72 -10.85
N LYS A 3 23.30 -7.03 -9.87
CA LYS A 3 22.10 -7.54 -9.17
C LYS A 3 21.01 -7.78 -10.21
N ARG A 4 20.59 -9.04 -10.37
CA ARG A 4 19.45 -9.41 -11.22
C ARG A 4 18.16 -8.87 -10.60
N GLY A 5 17.32 -8.25 -11.42
CA GLY A 5 16.02 -7.71 -11.03
C GLY A 5 15.83 -6.27 -11.51
N ARG A 6 14.58 -5.81 -11.59
CA ARG A 6 14.27 -4.39 -11.80
C ARG A 6 15.06 -3.60 -10.74
N PRO A 7 15.75 -2.50 -11.10
CA PRO A 7 16.36 -1.63 -10.10
C PRO A 7 15.33 -1.40 -8.99
N PRO A 8 15.72 -1.55 -7.71
CA PRO A 8 14.83 -1.15 -6.63
C PRO A 8 14.49 0.30 -6.92
N HIS A 9 13.23 0.56 -7.26
CA HIS A 9 12.74 1.92 -7.27
C HIS A 9 12.95 2.45 -5.86
N ASP A 10 13.50 3.66 -5.76
CA ASP A 10 13.65 4.35 -4.48
C ASP A 10 12.27 4.83 -4.02
N ASP A 11 11.36 3.88 -3.83
CA ASP A 11 9.97 4.11 -3.49
C ASP A 11 9.92 4.42 -2.00
N LEU A 12 9.42 5.62 -1.68
CA LEU A 12 9.22 6.09 -0.31
C LEU A 12 8.24 5.21 0.49
N LEU A 13 7.42 4.43 -0.21
CA LEU A 13 6.41 3.55 0.35
C LEU A 13 6.61 2.12 -0.15
N THR A 14 6.31 1.16 0.71
CA THR A 14 6.19 -0.23 0.31
C THR A 14 5.03 -0.43 -0.67
N ARG A 15 5.05 -1.56 -1.39
CA ARG A 15 3.95 -1.91 -2.30
C ARG A 15 2.59 -2.03 -1.61
N ALA A 16 2.56 -2.37 -0.32
CA ALA A 16 1.31 -2.46 0.45
C ALA A 16 0.76 -1.06 0.75
N GLU A 17 1.63 -0.14 1.16
CA GLU A 17 1.30 1.26 1.43
C GLU A 17 0.82 1.97 0.16
N TRP A 18 1.50 1.79 -0.97
CA TRP A 18 1.05 2.35 -2.26
C TRP A 18 -0.37 1.93 -2.61
N ARG A 19 -0.72 0.66 -2.42
CA ARG A 19 -2.07 0.14 -2.69
C ARG A 19 -3.14 0.75 -1.80
N VAL A 20 -2.78 1.17 -0.58
CA VAL A 20 -3.68 1.85 0.36
C VAL A 20 -3.80 3.33 -0.01
N VAL A 21 -2.68 4.01 -0.23
CA VAL A 21 -2.66 5.43 -0.61
C VAL A 21 -3.38 5.68 -1.94
N GLU A 22 -3.21 4.81 -2.93
CA GLU A 22 -3.97 4.90 -4.19
C GLU A 22 -5.48 4.74 -3.95
N ALA A 23 -5.89 3.83 -3.07
CA ALA A 23 -7.31 3.64 -2.77
C ALA A 23 -7.92 4.84 -2.02
N VAL A 24 -7.17 5.44 -1.09
CA VAL A 24 -7.54 6.69 -0.43
C VAL A 24 -7.64 7.84 -1.43
N ARG A 25 -6.69 7.96 -2.36
CA ARG A 25 -6.73 8.95 -3.45
C ARG A 25 -7.98 8.82 -4.32
N HIS A 26 -8.48 7.60 -4.52
CA HIS A 26 -9.73 7.33 -5.21
C HIS A 26 -10.99 7.48 -4.32
N GLY A 27 -10.84 7.97 -3.09
CA GLY A 27 -11.96 8.27 -2.17
C GLY A 27 -12.51 7.06 -1.43
N MET A 28 -11.81 5.91 -1.42
CA MET A 28 -12.25 4.76 -0.64
C MET A 28 -12.05 5.01 0.85
N SER A 29 -13.01 4.56 1.65
CA SER A 29 -12.86 4.56 3.10
C SER A 29 -11.91 3.45 3.57
N ASN A 30 -11.32 3.59 4.75
CA ASN A 30 -10.47 2.54 5.33
C ASN A 30 -11.20 1.18 5.44
N ARG A 31 -12.52 1.20 5.65
CA ARG A 31 -13.37 -0.02 5.68
C ARG A 31 -13.46 -0.69 4.32
N ASP A 32 -13.65 0.09 3.26
CA ASP A 32 -13.72 -0.45 1.90
C ASP A 32 -12.36 -1.02 1.47
N ILE A 33 -11.28 -0.34 1.84
CA ILE A 33 -9.90 -0.79 1.58
C ILE A 33 -9.63 -2.12 2.31
N ALA A 34 -9.97 -2.20 3.60
CA ALA A 34 -9.83 -3.40 4.40
C ALA A 34 -10.60 -4.59 3.81
N ALA A 35 -11.88 -4.37 3.47
CA ALA A 35 -12.73 -5.40 2.87
C ALA A 35 -12.20 -5.86 1.51
N ARG A 36 -11.78 -4.93 0.64
CA ARG A 36 -11.29 -5.24 -0.71
C ARG A 36 -9.91 -5.93 -0.71
N ARG A 37 -9.09 -5.67 0.31
CA ARG A 37 -7.74 -6.24 0.44
C ARG A 37 -7.69 -7.47 1.36
N GLY A 38 -8.76 -7.77 2.10
CA GLY A 38 -8.80 -8.88 3.04
C GLY A 38 -7.88 -8.68 4.25
N ILE A 39 -7.69 -7.43 4.68
CA ILE A 39 -6.84 -7.06 5.82
C ILE A 39 -7.66 -6.35 6.89
N SER A 40 -7.12 -6.25 8.12
CA SER A 40 -7.79 -5.54 9.20
C SER A 40 -7.80 -4.03 8.97
N LEU A 41 -8.75 -3.34 9.60
CA LEU A 41 -8.78 -1.87 9.62
C LEU A 41 -7.51 -1.26 10.20
N ASP A 42 -6.91 -1.89 11.21
CA ASP A 42 -5.69 -1.41 11.82
C ASP A 42 -4.47 -1.60 10.91
N ALA A 43 -4.45 -2.65 10.09
CA ALA A 43 -3.44 -2.79 9.03
C ALA A 43 -3.54 -1.65 8.01
N VAL A 44 -4.75 -1.22 7.65
CA VAL A 44 -4.93 -0.04 6.77
C VAL A 44 -4.41 1.23 7.43
N LYS A 45 -4.71 1.47 8.72
CA LYS A 45 -4.21 2.64 9.45
C LYS A 45 -2.68 2.67 9.50
N TYR A 46 -2.05 1.52 9.75
CA TYR A 46 -0.60 1.39 9.78
C TYR A 46 0.05 1.80 8.45
N HIS A 47 -0.63 1.62 7.32
CA HIS A 47 -0.12 1.99 6.00
C HIS A 47 -0.35 3.45 5.60
N VAL A 48 -1.12 4.23 6.37
CA VAL A 48 -1.42 5.64 6.09
C VAL A 48 -0.65 6.59 7.02
N ALA A 49 -0.16 6.09 8.17
CA ALA A 49 0.44 6.87 9.24
C ALA A 49 1.97 6.93 9.16
#